data_AF-A0A9E4HKD3-F1
#
_entry.id   AF-A0A9E4HKD3-F1
#
_cell.length_a   1.000
_cell.length_b   1.000
_cell.length_c   1.000
_cell.angle_alpha   90.00
_cell.angle_beta   90.00
_cell.angle_gamma   90.00
#
_symmetry.space_group_name_H-M   'P 1'
#
loop_
_entity.id
_entity.type
_entity.pdbx_description
1 polymer ?
#
loop_
_entity_poly.entity_id
_entity_poly.type
_entity_poly.pdbx_seq_one_letter_code
_entity_poly.pdbx_strand_id
1 'polypeptide(L)'
;MSRLAAHGVSFDVPAGWEAELSTQPDPAEFDAGLESSDASLVVVHAANFSLPAERGDYGSGAVEVMDRNGIFAALIEFDGASATSKLFAREGFPTRLSPGDFKPDQLHLSLPGQAGLQQFFHVGSRAFCLYAVIGSYSMRGLLVPELNRLLAGLSVY
;
A
#
# COMPACT_ATOMS: atom_id res chain seq x y z
N MET A 1 16.98 1.98 10.91
CA MET A 1 16.39 1.61 9.61
C MET A 1 16.69 0.15 9.38
N SER A 2 15.66 -0.65 9.12
CA SER A 2 15.76 -2.04 8.72
C SER A 2 15.33 -2.14 7.26
N ARG A 3 15.95 -3.04 6.50
CA ARG A 3 15.61 -3.26 5.09
C ARG A 3 14.86 -4.58 4.94
N LEU A 4 13.69 -4.54 4.32
CA LEU A 4 12.94 -5.70 3.88
C LEU A 4 13.07 -5.81 2.36
N ALA A 5 13.32 -7.00 1.83
CA ALA A 5 13.40 -7.20 0.39
C ALA A 5 12.98 -8.63 0.04
N ALA A 6 11.93 -8.75 -0.79
CA ALA A 6 11.46 -10.02 -1.32
C ALA A 6 10.60 -9.77 -2.57
N HIS A 7 10.54 -10.75 -3.48
CA HIS A 7 9.61 -10.75 -4.63
C HIS A 7 9.64 -9.45 -5.47
N GLY A 8 10.85 -8.92 -5.74
CA GLY A 8 11.04 -7.69 -6.53
C GLY A 8 10.54 -6.43 -5.84
N VAL A 9 10.26 -6.46 -4.53
CA VAL A 9 9.94 -5.29 -3.71
C VAL A 9 11.02 -5.14 -2.66
N SER A 10 11.49 -3.91 -2.46
CA SER A 10 12.37 -3.59 -1.33
C SER A 10 11.90 -2.35 -0.60
N PHE A 11 12.11 -2.34 0.70
CA PHE A 11 11.58 -1.34 1.60
C PHE A 11 12.56 -1.03 2.73
N ASP A 12 13.00 0.22 2.79
CA ASP A 12 13.80 0.76 3.88
C ASP A 12 12.86 1.34 4.96
N VAL A 13 12.63 0.58 6.03
CA VAL A 13 11.71 0.95 7.10
C VAL A 13 12.30 2.09 7.95
N PRO A 14 11.67 3.27 7.98
CA PRO A 14 12.11 4.38 8.81
C PRO A 14 11.99 4.05 10.31
N ALA A 15 12.73 4.78 11.16
CA ALA A 15 12.56 4.63 12.60
C ALA A 15 11.14 5.08 13.02
N GLY A 16 10.53 4.32 13.95
CA GLY A 16 9.15 4.57 14.39
C GLY A 16 8.09 3.97 13.46
N TRP A 17 8.49 3.27 12.40
CA TRP A 17 7.59 2.54 11.52
C TRP A 17 7.69 1.04 11.76
N GLU A 18 6.56 0.38 11.65
CA GLU A 18 6.42 -1.06 11.51
C GLU A 18 6.05 -1.38 10.07
N ALA A 19 6.57 -2.49 9.55
CA ALA A 19 6.28 -2.93 8.20
C ALA A 19 6.35 -4.44 8.07
N GLU A 20 5.48 -4.98 7.23
CA GLU A 20 5.41 -6.40 6.93
C GLU A 20 5.29 -6.58 5.41
N LEU A 21 6.03 -7.54 4.88
CA LEU A 21 5.90 -8.01 3.50
C LEU A 21 5.40 -9.46 3.56
N SER A 22 4.25 -9.69 2.96
CA SER A 22 3.64 -11.00 2.82
C SER A 22 3.36 -11.30 1.35
N THR A 23 3.04 -12.56 1.08
CA THR A 23 2.68 -13.04 -0.25
C THR A 23 1.36 -13.79 -0.19
N GLN A 24 0.52 -13.57 -1.18
CA GLN A 24 -0.74 -14.29 -1.36
C GLN A 24 -0.72 -15.06 -2.69
N PRO A 25 -1.37 -16.23 -2.77
CA PRO A 25 -1.48 -16.95 -4.04
C PRO A 25 -2.28 -16.12 -5.06
N ASP A 26 -1.88 -16.13 -6.33
CA ASP A 26 -2.61 -15.42 -7.39
C ASP A 26 -4.00 -16.06 -7.61
N PRO A 27 -5.11 -15.29 -7.47
CA PRO A 27 -6.45 -15.80 -7.74
C PRO A 27 -6.62 -16.41 -9.13
N ALA A 28 -5.87 -15.94 -10.13
CA ALA A 28 -5.90 -16.46 -11.49
C ALA A 28 -5.39 -17.92 -11.56
N GLU A 29 -4.53 -18.34 -10.64
CA GLU A 29 -4.03 -19.71 -10.57
C GLU A 29 -5.09 -20.69 -10.06
N PHE A 30 -5.99 -20.25 -9.18
CA PHE A 30 -7.09 -21.08 -8.69
C PHE A 30 -8.10 -21.43 -9.78
N ASP A 31 -8.32 -20.53 -10.74
CA ASP A 31 -9.33 -20.70 -11.79
C ASP A 31 -8.79 -21.49 -13.00
N ALA A 32 -7.45 -21.48 -13.21
CA ALA A 32 -6.85 -22.03 -14.42
C ALA A 32 -6.53 -23.54 -14.36
N GLY A 33 -6.51 -24.18 -13.19
CA GLY A 33 -6.12 -25.60 -13.05
C GLY A 33 -4.72 -25.92 -13.60
N LEU A 34 -3.91 -24.89 -13.83
CA LEU A 34 -2.54 -24.98 -14.32
C LEU A 34 -1.61 -25.34 -13.17
N GLU A 35 -0.50 -26.01 -13.47
CA GLU A 35 0.58 -26.21 -12.50
C GLU A 35 0.96 -24.83 -11.93
N SER A 36 0.88 -24.71 -10.59
CA SER A 36 1.18 -23.50 -9.82
C SER A 36 2.31 -22.74 -10.48
N SER A 37 2.00 -21.58 -11.04
CA SER A 37 3.04 -20.62 -11.28
C SER A 37 3.51 -20.19 -9.88
N ASP A 38 4.79 -19.95 -9.70
CA ASP A 38 5.33 -19.51 -8.40
C ASP A 38 4.98 -18.01 -8.15
N ALA A 39 3.98 -17.47 -8.87
CA ALA A 39 3.59 -16.07 -8.83
C ALA A 39 2.70 -15.83 -7.62
N SER A 40 3.34 -15.68 -6.47
CA SER A 40 2.65 -15.10 -5.33
C SER A 40 2.61 -13.58 -5.47
N LEU A 41 1.42 -12.99 -5.35
CA LEU A 41 1.22 -11.54 -5.35
C LEU A 41 1.73 -10.96 -4.03
N VAL A 42 2.49 -9.87 -4.11
CA VAL A 42 3.05 -9.22 -2.93
C VAL A 42 2.03 -8.29 -2.26
N VAL A 43 1.99 -8.34 -0.93
CA VAL A 43 1.33 -7.33 -0.11
C VAL A 43 2.36 -6.76 0.87
N VAL A 44 2.51 -5.44 0.88
CA VAL A 44 3.30 -4.73 1.88
C VAL A 44 2.39 -3.87 2.72
N HIS A 45 2.44 -4.04 4.04
CA HIS A 45 1.84 -3.12 4.99
C HIS A 45 2.93 -2.31 5.68
N ALA A 46 2.66 -1.03 5.90
CA ALA A 46 3.52 -0.17 6.69
C ALA A 46 2.69 0.82 7.50
N ALA A 47 3.06 1.05 8.76
CA ALA A 47 2.42 2.02 9.62
C ALA A 47 3.42 2.69 10.57
N ASN A 48 3.17 3.93 10.97
CA ASN A 48 3.96 4.60 12.03
C ASN A 48 3.46 4.28 13.46
N PHE A 49 2.72 3.19 13.58
CA PHE A 49 2.16 2.63 14.81
C PHE A 49 2.16 1.11 14.72
N SER A 50 1.86 0.43 15.83
CA SER A 50 1.88 -1.03 15.88
C SER A 50 0.80 -1.64 14.98
N LEU A 51 1.22 -2.50 14.05
CA LEU A 51 0.28 -3.19 13.15
C LEU A 51 -0.43 -4.33 13.91
N PRO A 52 -1.76 -4.42 13.85
CA PRO A 52 -2.48 -5.59 14.36
C PRO A 52 -2.06 -6.86 13.61
N ALA A 53 -1.97 -7.97 14.34
CA ALA A 53 -1.65 -9.28 13.74
C ALA A 53 -2.73 -9.73 12.74
N GLU A 54 -4.00 -9.51 13.08
CA GLU A 54 -5.14 -9.76 12.20
C GLU A 54 -5.56 -8.43 11.56
N ARG A 55 -5.39 -8.33 10.25
CA ARG A 55 -5.79 -7.17 9.45
C ARG A 55 -6.05 -7.58 8.00
N GLY A 56 -6.92 -6.83 7.33
CA GLY A 56 -7.14 -7.00 5.89
C GLY A 56 -6.09 -6.26 5.07
N ASP A 57 -5.98 -6.62 3.78
CA ASP A 57 -4.96 -6.04 2.88
C ASP A 57 -5.05 -4.51 2.77
N TYR A 58 -6.28 -3.99 2.80
CA TYR A 58 -6.57 -2.55 2.79
C TYR A 58 -6.61 -1.92 4.19
N GLY A 59 -6.09 -2.61 5.21
CA GLY A 59 -5.93 -2.07 6.55
C GLY A 59 -7.15 -2.14 7.47
N SER A 60 -8.20 -2.90 7.11
CA SER A 60 -9.27 -3.21 8.08
C SER A 60 -8.68 -3.92 9.30
N GLY A 61 -9.09 -3.52 10.49
CA GLY A 61 -8.45 -3.85 11.77
C GLY A 61 -7.35 -2.85 12.19
N ALA A 62 -6.57 -2.31 11.24
CA ALA A 62 -5.47 -1.39 11.51
C ALA A 62 -5.92 0.08 11.55
N VAL A 63 -6.75 0.52 10.60
CA VAL A 63 -7.20 1.91 10.50
C VAL A 63 -8.19 2.30 11.61
N GLU A 64 -8.86 1.32 12.22
CA GLU A 64 -9.80 1.51 13.32
C GLU A 64 -9.09 1.78 14.65
N VAL A 65 -7.89 1.25 14.85
CA VAL A 65 -7.06 1.50 16.04
C VAL A 65 -6.06 2.65 15.85
N MET A 66 -6.00 3.19 14.62
CA MET A 66 -5.11 4.27 14.24
C MET A 66 -5.52 5.59 14.90
N ASP A 67 -4.56 6.26 15.55
CA ASP A 67 -4.79 7.57 16.14
C ASP A 67 -4.71 8.71 15.09
N ARG A 68 -4.91 9.96 15.51
CA ARG A 68 -4.92 11.14 14.63
C ARG A 68 -3.56 11.45 13.96
N ASN A 69 -2.46 10.97 14.54
CA ASN A 69 -1.10 11.10 14.07
C ASN A 69 -0.65 9.89 13.23
N GLY A 70 -1.48 8.84 13.22
CA GLY A 70 -1.25 7.60 12.52
C GLY A 70 -1.26 7.75 11.00
N ILE A 71 -0.43 6.93 10.36
CA ILE A 71 -0.37 6.74 8.92
C ILE A 71 -0.33 5.25 8.66
N PHE A 72 -1.22 4.77 7.80
CA PHE A 72 -1.21 3.41 7.28
C PHE A 72 -1.01 3.45 5.76
N ALA A 73 -0.17 2.57 5.24
CA ALA A 73 0.04 2.38 3.81
C ALA A 73 0.06 0.88 3.47
N ALA A 74 -0.60 0.54 2.37
CA ALA A 74 -0.59 -0.78 1.78
C ALA A 74 -0.17 -0.68 0.31
N LEU A 75 0.80 -1.50 -0.09
CA LEU A 75 1.13 -1.76 -1.49
C LEU A 75 0.66 -3.17 -1.82
N ILE A 76 -0.28 -3.28 -2.76
CA ILE A 76 -0.92 -4.55 -3.11
C ILE A 76 -0.66 -4.81 -4.58
N GLU A 77 -0.04 -5.95 -4.88
CA GLU A 77 0.16 -6.43 -6.24
C GLU A 77 -1.10 -7.11 -6.78
N PHE A 78 -1.33 -6.91 -8.07
CA PHE A 78 -2.39 -7.54 -8.85
C PHE A 78 -1.76 -8.44 -9.93
N ASP A 79 -2.57 -9.31 -10.50
CA ASP A 79 -2.15 -10.19 -11.60
C ASP A 79 -1.45 -9.41 -12.73
N GLY A 80 -0.50 -10.05 -13.40
CA GLY A 80 0.29 -9.39 -14.44
C GLY A 80 -0.55 -8.91 -15.63
N ALA A 81 -1.70 -9.53 -15.93
CA ALA A 81 -2.55 -9.11 -17.03
C ALA A 81 -3.22 -7.74 -16.75
N SER A 82 -3.51 -7.45 -15.47
CA SER A 82 -4.03 -6.16 -15.00
C SER A 82 -3.16 -4.97 -15.37
N ALA A 83 -1.84 -5.15 -15.57
CA ALA A 83 -0.91 -4.08 -15.92
C ALA A 83 -1.24 -3.39 -17.25
N THR A 84 -1.93 -4.09 -18.15
CA THR A 84 -2.34 -3.54 -19.46
C THR A 84 -3.72 -2.88 -19.44
N SER A 85 -4.43 -2.94 -18.31
CA SER A 85 -5.78 -2.38 -18.21
C SER A 85 -5.75 -0.86 -17.97
N LYS A 86 -6.85 -0.18 -18.30
CA LYS A 86 -6.98 1.28 -18.15
C LYS A 86 -6.84 1.76 -16.70
N LEU A 87 -7.17 0.91 -15.72
CA LEU A 87 -7.09 1.26 -14.31
C LEU A 87 -5.63 1.48 -13.87
N PHE A 88 -4.70 0.68 -14.40
CA PHE A 88 -3.28 0.73 -14.08
C PHE A 88 -2.47 1.53 -15.12
N ALA A 89 -3.11 2.35 -15.96
CA ALA A 89 -2.45 3.06 -17.06
C ALA A 89 -1.32 4.01 -16.63
N ARG A 90 -1.23 4.36 -15.34
CA ARG A 90 -0.13 5.13 -14.80
C ARG A 90 1.12 4.26 -14.69
N GLU A 91 2.17 4.62 -15.41
CA GLU A 91 3.48 3.98 -15.31
C GLU A 91 4.31 4.57 -14.15
N GLY A 92 4.98 3.70 -13.41
CA GLY A 92 5.97 4.06 -12.39
C GLY A 92 5.41 4.18 -10.97
N PHE A 93 6.28 3.93 -9.99
CA PHE A 93 5.95 3.98 -8.57
C PHE A 93 5.67 5.42 -8.09
N PRO A 94 4.53 5.68 -7.41
CA PRO A 94 4.21 7.00 -6.88
C PRO A 94 5.08 7.35 -5.66
N THR A 95 6.14 8.13 -5.88
CA THR A 95 7.06 8.57 -4.81
C THR A 95 6.70 9.90 -4.16
N ARG A 96 5.80 10.69 -4.78
CA ARG A 96 5.38 12.00 -4.27
C ARG A 96 3.87 12.14 -4.35
N LEU A 97 3.24 12.11 -3.20
CA LEU A 97 1.83 12.38 -3.01
C LEU A 97 1.62 13.84 -2.57
N SER A 98 0.53 14.45 -3.01
CA SER A 98 0.10 15.77 -2.58
C SER A 98 -0.88 15.66 -1.41
N PRO A 99 -0.82 16.55 -0.41
CA PRO A 99 -1.88 16.64 0.61
C PRO A 99 -3.27 16.87 0.02
N GLY A 100 -3.37 17.43 -1.19
CA GLY A 100 -4.65 17.62 -1.89
C GLY A 100 -5.29 16.32 -2.40
N ASP A 101 -4.49 15.25 -2.54
CA ASP A 101 -4.94 13.97 -3.09
C ASP A 101 -5.75 13.16 -2.07
N PHE A 102 -5.53 13.40 -0.78
CA PHE A 102 -6.22 12.71 0.31
C PHE A 102 -7.61 13.26 0.52
N LYS A 103 -8.63 12.39 0.55
CA LYS A 103 -10.03 12.79 0.76
C LYS A 103 -10.72 11.93 1.83
N PRO A 104 -11.61 12.51 2.66
CA PRO A 104 -12.39 11.74 3.63
C PRO A 104 -13.36 10.72 3.02
N ASP A 105 -13.76 10.91 1.75
CA ASP A 105 -14.79 10.15 1.04
C ASP A 105 -14.24 9.11 0.05
N GLN A 106 -12.91 8.92 0.01
CA GLN A 106 -12.25 7.94 -0.87
C GLN A 106 -11.97 6.59 -0.19
N LEU A 107 -12.28 6.45 1.10
CA LEU A 107 -12.02 5.22 1.86
C LEU A 107 -13.18 4.23 1.74
N HIS A 108 -12.89 2.95 1.51
CA HIS A 108 -13.88 1.87 1.62
C HIS A 108 -14.55 1.85 3.00
N LEU A 109 -13.78 2.13 4.06
CA LEU A 109 -14.29 2.38 5.40
C LEU A 109 -13.94 3.82 5.80
N SER A 110 -14.92 4.72 5.70
CA SER A 110 -14.75 6.12 6.09
C SER A 110 -14.90 6.27 7.61
N LEU A 111 -13.80 6.59 8.30
CA LEU A 111 -13.82 6.88 9.74
C LEU A 111 -13.73 8.40 9.99
N PRO A 112 -14.45 8.94 10.98
CA PRO A 112 -14.44 10.38 11.27
C PRO A 112 -13.02 10.93 11.48
N GLY A 113 -12.71 11.99 10.74
CA GLY A 113 -11.41 12.68 10.84
C GLY A 113 -10.31 12.11 9.95
N GLN A 114 -10.43 10.87 9.46
CA GLN A 114 -9.46 10.26 8.57
C GLN A 114 -9.61 10.74 7.11
N ALA A 115 -8.58 10.50 6.31
CA ALA A 115 -8.64 10.66 4.86
C ALA A 115 -7.81 9.61 4.15
N GLY A 116 -8.24 9.23 2.95
CA GLY A 116 -7.63 8.18 2.16
C GLY A 116 -7.14 8.63 0.80
N LEU A 117 -6.29 7.79 0.22
CA LEU A 117 -5.87 7.83 -1.16
C LEU A 117 -5.76 6.40 -1.69
N GLN A 118 -6.19 6.20 -2.94
CA GLN A 118 -5.92 4.98 -3.69
C GLN A 118 -5.34 5.34 -5.06
N GLN A 119 -4.18 4.77 -5.40
CA GLN A 119 -3.51 4.98 -6.68
C GLN A 119 -3.11 3.66 -7.31
N PHE A 120 -3.66 3.40 -8.49
CA PHE A 120 -3.30 2.26 -9.32
C PHE A 120 -2.19 2.67 -10.30
N PHE A 121 -1.20 1.80 -10.48
CA PHE A 121 -0.07 2.01 -11.36
C PHE A 121 0.58 0.68 -11.75
N HIS A 122 1.44 0.69 -12.76
CA HIS A 122 2.25 -0.47 -13.11
C HIS A 122 3.75 -0.14 -13.16
N VAL A 123 4.58 -1.17 -12.97
CA VAL A 123 6.03 -1.13 -13.18
C VAL A 123 6.40 -2.35 -14.01
N GLY A 124 6.87 -2.13 -15.25
CA GLY A 124 7.06 -3.22 -16.20
C GLY A 124 5.75 -3.96 -16.46
N SER A 125 5.74 -5.28 -16.25
CA SER A 125 4.54 -6.12 -16.41
C SER A 125 3.74 -6.32 -15.11
N ARG A 126 4.07 -5.61 -14.03
CA ARG A 126 3.47 -5.80 -12.70
C ARG A 126 2.50 -4.67 -12.38
N ALA A 127 1.31 -5.02 -11.93
CA ALA A 127 0.25 -4.08 -11.56
C ALA A 127 0.18 -3.92 -10.05
N PHE A 128 0.03 -2.68 -9.57
CA PHE A 128 -0.01 -2.37 -8.15
C PHE A 128 -1.08 -1.34 -7.80
N CYS A 129 -1.57 -1.44 -6.57
CA CYS A 129 -2.34 -0.42 -5.89
C CYS A 129 -1.57 0.08 -4.67
N LEU A 130 -1.31 1.39 -4.61
CA LEU A 130 -0.95 2.07 -3.37
C LEU A 130 -2.22 2.58 -2.71
N TYR A 131 -2.52 2.05 -1.54
CA TYR A 131 -3.60 2.51 -0.67
C TYR A 131 -3.00 3.13 0.59
N ALA A 132 -3.43 4.34 0.95
CA ALA A 132 -2.92 5.02 2.12
C ALA A 132 -4.02 5.72 2.90
N VAL A 133 -3.94 5.68 4.22
CA VAL A 133 -4.86 6.35 5.14
C VAL A 133 -4.06 7.20 6.13
N ILE A 134 -4.52 8.42 6.35
CA ILE A 134 -4.00 9.31 7.39
C ILE A 134 -5.05 9.48 8.48
N GLY A 135 -4.60 9.46 9.74
CA GLY A 135 -5.46 9.59 10.92
C GLY A 135 -6.16 10.94 11.07
N SER A 136 -5.67 11.97 10.38
CA SER A 136 -6.23 13.32 10.46
C SER A 136 -6.13 14.08 9.14
N TYR A 137 -7.29 14.34 8.53
CA TYR A 137 -7.41 15.18 7.34
C TYR A 137 -6.94 16.62 7.58
N SER A 138 -7.17 17.18 8.78
CA SER A 138 -6.70 18.53 9.11
C SER A 138 -5.17 18.59 9.24
N MET A 139 -4.51 17.48 9.60
CA MET A 139 -3.05 17.37 9.71
C MET A 139 -2.36 16.86 8.44
N ARG A 140 -3.08 16.69 7.32
CA ARG A 140 -2.51 16.16 6.05
C ARG A 140 -1.26 16.89 5.55
N GLY A 141 -1.12 18.18 5.84
CA GLY A 141 0.08 18.96 5.52
C GLY A 141 1.35 18.50 6.26
N LEU A 142 1.20 17.76 7.36
CA LEU A 142 2.29 17.16 8.14
C LEU A 142 2.44 15.65 7.85
N LEU A 143 1.31 14.93 7.79
CA LEU A 143 1.29 13.47 7.64
C LEU A 143 1.71 13.02 6.23
N VAL A 144 1.30 13.74 5.18
CA VAL A 144 1.64 13.33 3.79
C VAL A 144 3.13 13.48 3.48
N PRO A 145 3.84 14.54 3.92
CA PRO A 145 5.30 14.57 3.84
C PRO A 145 5.99 13.42 4.59
N GLU A 146 5.44 12.96 5.71
CA GLU A 146 5.96 11.79 6.43
C GLU A 146 5.75 10.50 5.64
N LEU A 147 4.57 10.30 5.07
CA LEU A 147 4.31 9.20 4.14
C LEU A 147 5.25 9.25 2.92
N ASN A 148 5.51 10.43 2.34
CA ASN A 148 6.45 10.54 1.22
C ASN A 148 7.89 10.12 1.60
N ARG A 149 8.30 10.32 2.87
CA ARG A 149 9.60 9.82 3.36
C ARG A 149 9.64 8.30 3.42
N LEU A 150 8.52 7.66 3.77
CA LEU A 150 8.36 6.21 3.69
C LEU A 150 8.46 5.71 2.25
N LEU A 151 7.69 6.31 1.33
CA LEU A 151 7.63 5.92 -0.07
C LEU A 151 8.98 6.09 -0.79
N ALA A 152 9.79 7.07 -0.39
CA ALA A 152 11.14 7.25 -0.92
C ALA A 152 12.09 6.08 -0.60
N GLY A 153 11.80 5.31 0.45
CA GLY A 153 12.52 4.08 0.80
C GLY A 153 11.91 2.82 0.19
N LEU A 154 10.81 2.94 -0.57
CA LEU A 154 10.18 1.81 -1.26
C LEU A 154 10.64 1.75 -2.71
N SER A 155 10.92 0.55 -3.19
CA SER A 155 11.20 0.29 -4.60
C SER A 155 10.53 -1.00 -5.05
N VAL A 156 10.00 -0.96 -6.27
CA VAL A 156 9.38 -2.08 -6.99
C VAL A 156 10.16 -2.25 -8.29
N TYR A 157 10.54 -3.48 -8.59
CA TYR A 157 11.35 -3.88 -9.75
C TYR A 157 10.64 -4.94 -10.59
#